data_AF-A0A6U2PK73-F1
#
_entry.id   AF-A0A6U2PK73-F1
#
_cell.length_a   1.000
_cell.length_b   1.000
_cell.length_c   1.000
_cell.angle_alpha   90.00
_cell.angle_beta   90.00
_cell.angle_gamma   90.00
#
_symmetry.space_group_name_H-M   'P 1'
#
loop_
_entity.id
_entity.type
_entity.pdbx_description
1 polymer ?
#
loop_
_entity_poly.entity_id
_entity_poly.type
_entity_poly.pdbx_seq_one_letter_code
_entity_poly.pdbx_strand_id
1 'polypeptide(L)'
;MPTINSSSPFPASVSALMSSANSSIENKAPDVVSLSTCTAATASVDSSISGTIASFPKSLIKENKTKKEKVMRGFIPILEAAGGTDKNEHGHRRDSAAIQNAIEEAGSKSVIVQFHEEQAVVSNANESDDTEEEVSRRNNQARAHNDALRSMLLGRDEATGEMHVSGLVLRNNPGTLSSYTQAKLDAMVIELDQLGVKVMSHPEVQKKMGAKDSLCKIRHLRCGLEDTDVYYDADSFRAGFRKSIAFRPRVIKQNRGSQGEGIWICKLKDEASYCDNFGDAIADLDTKLVLMEANDNHVEEHTVAEFLEFCVNGRTEVSGEWHSSGDGKYLEGGIEKGAMLVDQRFLPRIVEGEVRCDMVGDKLVELIHKKPKAGGLSATLQSGAVYTKYPPDAPEFENLVANFKLDLPRIMEAFGISDQPLPLLWTADYIFGEKDEDGKDTFHVGEFNCSCVGITQQLHLAELVGETAFRFCFPENDVNTDEQANKRQKSVDDQDQ
;
A
#
# COMPACT_ATOMS: atom_id res chain seq x y z
N MET A 1 -4.73 2.56 61.73
CA MET A 1 -5.63 1.76 62.58
C MET A 1 -6.93 2.53 62.75
N PRO A 2 -8.11 1.86 62.80
CA PRO A 2 -8.32 0.41 62.92
C PRO A 2 -8.53 -0.24 61.53
N THR A 3 -7.78 -1.28 61.12
CA THR A 3 -7.77 -2.73 61.51
C THR A 3 -9.02 -3.49 61.05
N ILE A 4 -9.00 -4.70 60.45
CA ILE A 4 -8.04 -5.65 59.85
C ILE A 4 -8.89 -6.90 59.44
N ASN A 5 -8.38 -7.74 58.54
CA ASN A 5 -8.69 -9.17 58.26
C ASN A 5 -9.87 -9.50 57.31
N SER A 6 -9.77 -10.47 56.40
CA SER A 6 -8.94 -11.70 56.40
C SER A 6 -8.76 -12.35 55.01
N SER A 7 -7.55 -12.87 54.77
CA SER A 7 -7.22 -14.20 54.20
C SER A 7 -7.82 -14.67 52.85
N SER A 8 -6.92 -14.86 51.88
CA SER A 8 -6.96 -15.89 50.84
C SER A 8 -6.84 -17.31 51.44
N PRO A 9 -7.16 -18.39 50.68
CA PRO A 9 -6.08 -19.08 49.98
C PRO A 9 -6.44 -19.67 48.59
N PHE A 10 -5.39 -19.88 47.80
CA PHE A 10 -5.29 -20.73 46.61
C PHE A 10 -5.82 -22.16 46.84
N PRO A 11 -6.02 -22.91 45.75
CA PRO A 11 -5.48 -24.26 45.70
C PRO A 11 -4.51 -24.47 44.53
N ALA A 12 -3.44 -25.18 44.84
CA ALA A 12 -2.43 -25.72 43.93
C ALA A 12 -2.74 -27.19 43.57
N SER A 13 -1.99 -27.68 42.57
CA SER A 13 -1.94 -29.05 42.01
C SER A 13 -3.10 -29.41 41.08
N VAL A 14 -2.85 -29.91 39.87
CA VAL A 14 -2.26 -31.25 39.64
C VAL A 14 -1.32 -31.26 38.42
N SER A 15 -0.10 -31.76 38.65
CA SER A 15 0.76 -32.34 37.62
C SER A 15 0.61 -33.87 37.70
N ALA A 16 0.66 -34.51 36.52
CA ALA A 16 0.82 -35.94 36.22
C ALA A 16 -0.40 -36.61 35.55
N LEU A 17 -0.31 -36.82 34.24
CA LEU A 17 -0.39 -38.16 33.62
C LEU A 17 -0.12 -38.06 32.11
N MET A 18 1.11 -38.45 31.74
CA MET A 18 1.42 -38.97 30.42
C MET A 18 0.73 -40.33 30.21
N SER A 19 0.46 -40.61 28.94
CA SER A 19 0.15 -41.91 28.31
C SER A 19 -1.32 -42.29 28.08
N SER A 20 -1.54 -42.61 26.79
CA SER A 20 -2.58 -43.45 26.18
C SER A 20 -3.97 -42.84 25.95
N ALA A 21 -4.24 -42.50 24.68
CA ALA A 21 -5.29 -43.19 23.91
C ALA A 21 -5.29 -42.69 22.46
N ASN A 22 -4.88 -43.58 21.56
CA ASN A 22 -5.21 -43.57 20.13
C ASN A 22 -6.73 -43.70 19.94
N SER A 23 -7.30 -42.92 19.01
CA SER A 23 -8.26 -43.38 17.98
C SER A 23 -8.57 -42.22 17.03
N SER A 24 -8.09 -42.25 15.79
CA SER A 24 -8.76 -42.81 14.60
C SER A 24 -9.98 -41.99 14.13
N ILE A 25 -9.76 -41.02 13.24
CA ILE A 25 -10.75 -40.63 12.22
C ILE A 25 -10.01 -40.52 10.88
N GLU A 26 -10.29 -41.50 10.02
CA GLU A 26 -9.85 -41.60 8.64
C GLU A 26 -10.52 -40.52 7.76
N ASN A 27 -9.76 -39.88 6.87
CA ASN A 27 -10.31 -39.25 5.67
C ASN A 27 -9.60 -39.85 4.44
N LYS A 28 -10.38 -40.60 3.65
CA LYS A 28 -9.97 -41.27 2.42
C LYS A 28 -9.78 -40.27 1.28
N ALA A 29 -8.65 -40.38 0.58
CA ALA A 29 -8.44 -39.85 -0.76
C ALA A 29 -9.06 -40.80 -1.81
N PRO A 30 -9.62 -40.31 -2.93
CA PRO A 30 -10.05 -41.17 -4.03
C PRO A 30 -8.91 -41.51 -4.99
N ASP A 31 -9.02 -42.74 -5.51
CA ASP A 31 -8.02 -43.52 -6.24
C ASP A 31 -7.57 -42.96 -7.59
N VAL A 32 -6.27 -43.14 -7.85
CA VAL A 32 -5.60 -43.07 -9.15
C VAL A 32 -5.82 -44.40 -9.87
N VAL A 33 -6.41 -44.36 -11.06
CA VAL A 33 -6.44 -45.52 -11.98
C VAL A 33 -5.40 -45.33 -13.07
N SER A 34 -4.39 -46.21 -13.04
CA SER A 34 -3.37 -46.40 -14.07
C SER A 34 -3.94 -47.07 -15.31
N LEU A 35 -3.44 -46.71 -16.50
CA LEU A 35 -3.38 -47.62 -17.65
C LEU A 35 -2.11 -47.35 -18.46
N SER A 36 -1.34 -48.42 -18.66
CA SER A 36 -0.03 -48.47 -19.27
C SER A 36 -0.09 -48.70 -20.79
N THR A 37 0.91 -48.12 -21.47
CA THR A 37 1.64 -48.61 -22.68
C THR A 37 0.87 -48.98 -23.95
N CYS A 38 1.19 -48.27 -25.05
CA CYS A 38 1.54 -48.90 -26.33
C CYS A 38 2.34 -47.92 -27.21
N THR A 39 3.46 -48.39 -27.75
CA THR A 39 4.41 -47.69 -28.62
C THR A 39 4.16 -47.97 -30.11
N ALA A 40 4.58 -46.99 -30.92
CA ALA A 40 5.10 -47.07 -32.30
C ALA A 40 4.17 -46.74 -33.50
N ALA A 41 4.63 -45.71 -34.23
CA ALA A 41 4.88 -45.66 -35.69
C ALA A 41 4.05 -44.68 -36.56
N THR A 42 4.76 -43.61 -36.95
CA THR A 42 4.94 -43.01 -38.30
C THR A 42 3.79 -42.37 -39.09
N ALA A 43 4.12 -41.20 -39.66
CA ALA A 43 3.79 -40.64 -40.99
C ALA A 43 2.94 -39.35 -41.05
N SER A 44 3.66 -38.22 -41.12
CA SER A 44 3.63 -37.17 -42.16
C SER A 44 2.32 -36.73 -42.85
N VAL A 45 2.10 -35.40 -42.81
CA VAL A 45 1.40 -34.46 -43.72
C VAL A 45 -0.06 -34.74 -44.08
N ASP A 46 -0.98 -33.84 -43.68
CA ASP A 46 -1.83 -33.17 -44.68
C ASP A 46 -2.48 -31.87 -44.16
N SER A 47 -2.55 -30.90 -45.06
CA SER A 47 -3.11 -29.56 -44.92
C SER A 47 -4.52 -29.54 -45.51
N SER A 48 -5.56 -29.52 -44.69
CA SER A 48 -6.89 -28.95 -45.02
C SER A 48 -7.95 -29.45 -44.04
N ILE A 49 -8.52 -28.58 -43.19
CA ILE A 49 -9.94 -28.66 -42.81
C ILE A 49 -10.49 -27.24 -42.62
N SER A 50 -11.17 -26.78 -43.66
CA SER A 50 -12.22 -25.77 -43.62
C SER A 50 -13.55 -26.46 -43.22
N GLY A 51 -14.35 -25.82 -42.37
CA GLY A 51 -15.72 -26.21 -42.00
C GLY A 51 -15.85 -26.45 -40.48
N THR A 52 -16.65 -25.68 -39.72
CA THR A 52 -18.11 -25.60 -39.90
C THR A 52 -18.66 -24.30 -39.31
N ILE A 53 -19.37 -23.54 -40.14
CA ILE A 53 -20.25 -22.42 -39.76
C ILE A 53 -21.55 -23.03 -39.23
N ALA A 54 -21.91 -22.75 -37.97
CA ALA A 54 -23.26 -22.95 -37.45
C ALA A 54 -24.03 -21.62 -37.54
N SER A 55 -25.15 -21.66 -38.26
CA SER A 55 -26.06 -20.55 -38.54
C SER A 55 -26.89 -20.16 -37.31
N PHE A 56 -26.83 -18.88 -36.92
CA PHE A 56 -27.77 -18.29 -35.95
C PHE A 56 -29.04 -17.78 -36.65
N PRO A 57 -30.23 -17.97 -36.06
CA PRO A 57 -31.49 -17.55 -36.67
C PRO A 57 -31.64 -16.02 -36.68
N LYS A 58 -31.83 -15.46 -37.88
CA LYS A 58 -32.28 -14.08 -38.09
C LYS A 58 -33.77 -13.96 -37.76
N SER A 59 -34.12 -13.47 -36.59
CA SER A 59 -35.24 -12.53 -36.39
C SER A 59 -35.45 -12.25 -34.90
N LEU A 60 -35.80 -10.99 -34.59
CA LEU A 60 -36.10 -10.40 -33.28
C LEU A 60 -34.94 -9.75 -32.53
N ILE A 61 -34.39 -8.67 -33.11
CA ILE A 61 -33.93 -7.53 -32.32
C ILE A 61 -34.60 -6.29 -32.90
N LYS A 62 -35.49 -5.68 -32.11
CA LYS A 62 -35.98 -4.33 -32.36
C LYS A 62 -34.77 -3.40 -32.30
N GLU A 63 -34.52 -2.69 -33.39
CA GLU A 63 -33.54 -1.61 -33.47
C GLU A 63 -33.80 -0.59 -32.35
N ASN A 64 -32.94 -0.60 -31.34
CA ASN A 64 -32.84 0.50 -30.39
C ASN A 64 -31.70 1.41 -30.84
N LYS A 65 -32.10 2.54 -31.43
CA LYS A 65 -31.43 3.85 -31.45
C LYS A 65 -29.91 3.83 -31.27
N THR A 66 -29.20 3.94 -32.39
CA THR A 66 -27.90 4.65 -32.55
C THR A 66 -27.26 5.17 -31.25
N LYS A 67 -26.48 4.33 -30.56
CA LYS A 67 -25.36 4.83 -29.75
C LYS A 67 -24.38 5.44 -30.76
N LYS A 68 -24.26 6.76 -30.82
CA LYS A 68 -23.08 7.38 -31.46
C LYS A 68 -21.86 6.74 -30.83
N GLU A 69 -20.99 6.12 -31.62
CA GLU A 69 -19.67 5.68 -31.12
C GLU A 69 -19.01 6.90 -30.48
N LYS A 70 -18.78 6.82 -29.17
CA LYS A 70 -18.08 7.87 -28.43
C LYS A 70 -16.65 7.87 -28.96
N VAL A 71 -16.21 8.99 -29.53
CA VAL A 71 -14.82 9.15 -29.94
C VAL A 71 -13.97 9.07 -28.66
N MET A 72 -13.16 8.02 -28.57
CA MET A 72 -12.32 7.78 -27.42
C MET A 72 -11.07 8.67 -27.51
N ARG A 73 -10.76 9.40 -26.44
CA ARG A 73 -9.60 10.27 -26.32
C ARG A 73 -8.46 9.52 -25.65
N GLY A 74 -7.39 9.29 -26.39
CA GLY A 74 -6.17 8.66 -25.89
C GLY A 74 -6.34 7.26 -25.31
N PHE A 75 -5.28 6.82 -24.61
CA PHE A 75 -5.15 5.48 -24.06
C PHE A 75 -4.54 5.53 -22.67
N ILE A 76 -5.22 4.92 -21.69
CA ILE A 76 -4.84 4.90 -20.28
C ILE A 76 -4.83 3.44 -19.79
N PRO A 77 -3.74 2.68 -20.01
CA PRO A 77 -3.61 1.33 -19.47
C PRO A 77 -3.51 1.31 -17.94
N ILE A 78 -3.94 0.19 -17.37
CA ILE A 78 -3.74 -0.17 -15.97
C ILE A 78 -2.61 -1.19 -15.91
N LEU A 79 -1.52 -0.86 -15.23
CA LEU A 79 -0.35 -1.73 -15.09
C LEU A 79 -0.35 -2.43 -13.73
N GLU A 80 -0.36 -3.76 -13.77
CA GLU A 80 -0.31 -4.64 -12.60
C GLU A 80 0.97 -5.49 -12.60
N ALA A 81 1.42 -5.95 -11.43
CA ALA A 81 2.38 -7.06 -11.35
C ALA A 81 1.64 -8.37 -11.61
N ALA A 82 2.27 -9.29 -12.34
CA ALA A 82 1.78 -10.66 -12.50
C ALA A 82 1.97 -11.43 -11.18
N GLY A 83 0.94 -12.16 -10.75
CA GLY A 83 0.94 -12.84 -9.46
C GLY A 83 0.69 -11.90 -8.29
N GLY A 84 0.91 -12.40 -7.07
CA GLY A 84 0.54 -11.71 -5.83
C GLY A 84 -0.73 -12.29 -5.20
N THR A 85 -0.93 -11.98 -3.91
CA THR A 85 -2.05 -12.50 -3.11
C THR A 85 -3.35 -11.72 -3.31
N ASP A 86 -3.32 -10.65 -4.09
CA ASP A 86 -4.42 -9.70 -4.32
C ASP A 86 -5.15 -9.91 -5.66
N LYS A 87 -4.84 -11.00 -6.39
CA LYS A 87 -5.41 -11.33 -7.70
C LYS A 87 -6.60 -12.28 -7.61
N ASN A 88 -7.54 -12.14 -8.55
CA ASN A 88 -8.64 -13.07 -8.77
C ASN A 88 -8.23 -14.25 -9.67
N GLU A 89 -9.18 -15.11 -10.01
CA GLU A 89 -8.98 -16.28 -10.89
C GLU A 89 -8.52 -15.93 -12.32
N HIS A 90 -8.67 -14.67 -12.73
CA HIS A 90 -8.19 -14.15 -14.02
C HIS A 90 -6.83 -13.46 -13.91
N GLY A 91 -6.20 -13.46 -12.74
CA GLY A 91 -4.88 -12.85 -12.53
C GLY A 91 -4.90 -11.32 -12.36
N HIS A 92 -6.08 -10.73 -12.14
CA HIS A 92 -6.24 -9.28 -11.96
C HIS A 92 -6.74 -8.93 -10.57
N ARG A 93 -6.46 -7.72 -10.11
CA ARG A 93 -7.14 -7.21 -8.90
C ARG A 93 -8.64 -7.08 -9.17
N ARG A 94 -9.45 -7.37 -8.14
CA ARG A 94 -10.92 -7.33 -8.22
C ARG A 94 -11.46 -5.97 -8.70
N ASP A 95 -10.78 -4.88 -8.35
CA ASP A 95 -11.21 -3.53 -8.68
C ASP A 95 -10.68 -3.00 -10.02
N SER A 96 -9.59 -3.56 -10.55
CA SER A 96 -8.99 -3.06 -11.78
C SER A 96 -9.89 -3.18 -13.01
N ALA A 97 -10.66 -4.26 -13.12
CA ALA A 97 -11.64 -4.41 -14.22
C ALA A 97 -12.74 -3.34 -14.15
N ALA A 98 -13.21 -3.01 -12.94
CA ALA A 98 -14.20 -1.95 -12.76
C ALA A 98 -13.62 -0.58 -13.09
N ILE A 99 -12.36 -0.31 -12.71
CA ILE A 99 -11.65 0.93 -13.04
C ILE A 99 -11.41 1.03 -14.56
N GLN A 100 -11.02 -0.06 -15.22
CA GLN A 100 -10.85 -0.10 -16.68
C GLN A 100 -12.14 0.31 -17.37
N ASN A 101 -13.26 -0.33 -17.02
CA ASN A 101 -14.57 -0.03 -17.60
C ASN A 101 -14.95 1.44 -17.36
N ALA A 102 -14.69 1.97 -16.16
CA ALA A 102 -14.97 3.37 -15.85
C ALA A 102 -14.11 4.35 -16.66
N ILE A 103 -12.84 4.04 -16.94
CA ILE A 103 -11.99 4.83 -17.83
C ILE A 103 -12.55 4.82 -19.26
N GLU A 104 -13.02 3.66 -19.73
CA GLU A 104 -13.67 3.52 -21.04
C GLU A 104 -14.98 4.31 -21.11
N GLU A 105 -15.80 4.25 -20.08
CA GLU A 105 -17.03 5.03 -19.95
C GLU A 105 -16.75 6.54 -19.88
N ALA A 106 -15.68 6.96 -19.19
CA ALA A 106 -15.22 8.35 -19.13
C ALA A 106 -14.75 8.86 -20.50
N GLY A 107 -14.22 7.97 -21.34
CA GLY A 107 -13.97 8.23 -22.76
C GLY A 107 -12.55 7.98 -23.23
N SER A 108 -11.75 7.17 -22.53
CA SER A 108 -10.41 6.76 -22.98
C SER A 108 -10.32 5.27 -23.19
N LYS A 109 -9.54 4.82 -24.18
CA LYS A 109 -9.25 3.38 -24.28
C LYS A 109 -8.50 2.92 -23.03
N SER A 110 -8.76 1.71 -22.56
CA SER A 110 -8.02 1.13 -21.43
C SER A 110 -7.86 -0.37 -21.61
N VAL A 111 -6.85 -0.92 -20.94
CA VAL A 111 -6.58 -2.35 -20.87
C VAL A 111 -5.75 -2.61 -19.62
N ILE A 112 -5.97 -3.75 -18.98
CA ILE A 112 -5.10 -4.21 -17.90
C ILE A 112 -3.92 -4.98 -18.49
N VAL A 113 -2.71 -4.57 -18.16
CA VAL A 113 -1.46 -5.19 -18.59
C VAL A 113 -0.64 -5.61 -17.38
N GLN A 114 0.14 -6.68 -17.54
CA GLN A 114 0.92 -7.27 -16.46
C GLN A 114 2.41 -7.08 -16.68
N PHE A 115 3.14 -6.72 -15.62
CA PHE A 115 4.60 -6.73 -15.54
C PHE A 115 5.04 -7.99 -14.80
N HIS A 116 5.92 -8.77 -15.42
CA HIS A 116 6.29 -10.10 -14.93
C HIS A 116 7.57 -10.07 -14.11
N GLU A 117 7.65 -10.94 -13.10
CA GLU A 117 8.86 -11.15 -12.31
C GLU A 117 10.02 -11.66 -13.19
N GLU A 118 11.16 -10.98 -13.11
CA GLU A 118 12.41 -11.37 -13.74
C GLU A 118 13.46 -11.74 -12.69
N GLN A 119 14.28 -12.74 -13.00
CA GLN A 119 15.42 -13.10 -12.16
C GLN A 119 16.70 -12.47 -12.70
N ALA A 120 17.47 -11.84 -11.81
CA ALA A 120 18.73 -11.16 -12.12
C ALA A 120 19.79 -12.13 -12.68
N VAL A 121 19.85 -13.37 -12.17
CA VAL A 121 20.71 -14.47 -12.62
C VAL A 121 20.03 -15.80 -12.30
N VAL A 122 20.09 -16.79 -13.21
CA VAL A 122 19.67 -18.19 -12.97
C VAL A 122 20.73 -18.85 -12.10
N SER A 123 20.78 -18.50 -10.82
CA SER A 123 21.72 -19.13 -9.89
C SER A 123 21.07 -19.17 -8.51
N ASN A 124 20.15 -20.11 -8.37
CA ASN A 124 19.91 -20.92 -7.17
C ASN A 124 18.59 -21.67 -7.38
N ALA A 125 18.67 -22.81 -8.07
CA ALA A 125 17.60 -23.83 -8.12
C ALA A 125 17.48 -24.58 -6.77
N ASN A 126 17.61 -23.88 -5.64
CA ASN A 126 17.70 -24.50 -4.32
C ASN A 126 16.39 -24.43 -3.53
N GLU A 127 15.32 -23.84 -4.08
CA GLU A 127 14.01 -23.73 -3.41
C GLU A 127 12.81 -24.18 -4.25
N SER A 128 13.03 -24.61 -5.50
CA SER A 128 11.97 -25.11 -6.40
C SER A 128 12.39 -26.43 -7.04
N ASP A 129 11.46 -27.38 -7.18
CA ASP A 129 11.64 -28.62 -7.95
C ASP A 129 11.90 -28.37 -9.46
N ASP A 130 11.83 -27.12 -9.91
CA ASP A 130 12.08 -26.71 -11.29
C ASP A 130 13.56 -26.89 -11.68
N THR A 131 13.77 -27.39 -12.89
CA THR A 131 15.09 -27.49 -13.51
C THR A 131 15.65 -26.12 -13.88
N GLU A 132 16.98 -25.98 -13.96
CA GLU A 132 17.63 -24.74 -14.43
C GLU A 132 17.13 -24.30 -15.82
N GLU A 133 16.81 -25.26 -16.68
CA GLU A 133 16.27 -25.00 -18.01
C GLU A 133 14.85 -24.41 -17.95
N GLU A 134 14.00 -24.92 -17.06
CA GLU A 134 12.65 -24.37 -16.84
C GLU A 134 12.70 -22.96 -16.25
N VAL A 135 13.58 -22.72 -15.28
CA VAL A 135 13.80 -21.38 -14.69
C VAL A 135 14.29 -20.41 -15.76
N SER A 136 15.27 -20.80 -16.56
CA SER A 136 15.80 -20.00 -17.68
C SER A 136 14.72 -19.68 -18.72
N ARG A 137 13.92 -20.68 -19.10
CA ARG A 137 12.80 -20.50 -20.04
C ARG A 137 11.74 -19.53 -19.50
N ARG A 138 11.34 -19.68 -18.23
CA ARG A 138 10.38 -18.76 -17.57
C ARG A 138 10.92 -17.33 -17.52
N ASN A 139 12.19 -17.16 -17.17
CA ASN A 139 12.84 -15.84 -17.12
C ASN A 139 12.92 -15.18 -18.51
N ASN A 140 13.26 -15.95 -19.55
CA ASN A 140 13.28 -15.45 -20.93
C ASN A 140 11.89 -15.03 -21.42
N GLN A 141 10.86 -15.80 -21.06
CA GLN A 141 9.48 -15.46 -21.38
C GLN A 141 9.03 -14.18 -20.66
N ALA A 142 9.36 -14.02 -19.37
CA ALA A 142 9.08 -12.80 -18.61
C ALA A 142 9.77 -11.57 -19.21
N ARG A 143 11.05 -11.68 -19.58
CA ARG A 143 11.81 -10.61 -20.24
C ARG A 143 11.20 -10.22 -21.58
N ALA A 144 10.93 -11.19 -22.45
CA ALA A 144 10.31 -10.92 -23.74
C ALA A 144 8.94 -10.25 -23.61
N HIS A 145 8.14 -10.66 -22.62
CA HIS A 145 6.86 -10.04 -22.32
C HIS A 145 7.02 -8.59 -21.82
N ASN A 146 7.92 -8.36 -20.86
CA ASN A 146 8.18 -7.02 -20.32
C ASN A 146 8.76 -6.07 -21.38
N ASP A 147 9.62 -6.57 -22.29
CA ASP A 147 10.16 -5.80 -23.41
C ASP A 147 9.07 -5.42 -24.42
N ALA A 148 8.15 -6.34 -24.72
CA ALA A 148 6.99 -6.05 -25.58
C ALA A 148 6.05 -5.03 -24.95
N LEU A 149 5.75 -5.18 -23.65
CA LEU A 149 4.97 -4.22 -22.88
C LEU A 149 5.62 -2.84 -22.87
N ARG A 150 6.93 -2.77 -22.60
CA ARG A 150 7.71 -1.54 -22.64
C ARG A 150 7.63 -0.88 -24.02
N SER A 151 7.76 -1.66 -25.08
CA SER A 151 7.64 -1.17 -26.46
C SER A 151 6.24 -0.61 -26.76
N MET A 152 5.19 -1.27 -26.27
CA MET A 152 3.80 -0.79 -26.39
C MET A 152 3.60 0.53 -25.64
N LEU A 153 4.12 0.64 -24.40
CA LEU A 153 3.94 1.82 -23.55
C LEU A 153 4.76 3.03 -24.02
N LEU A 154 6.00 2.80 -24.46
CA LEU A 154 6.90 3.85 -24.96
C LEU A 154 6.72 4.17 -26.44
N GLY A 155 5.80 3.48 -27.12
CA GLY A 155 5.51 3.68 -28.53
C GLY A 155 5.02 5.11 -28.82
N ARG A 156 5.38 5.60 -30.00
CA ARG A 156 4.96 6.91 -30.51
C ARG A 156 4.33 6.77 -31.88
N ASP A 157 3.34 7.60 -32.15
CA ASP A 157 2.76 7.71 -33.47
C ASP A 157 3.81 8.31 -34.42
N GLU A 158 4.07 7.63 -35.54
CA GLU A 158 5.16 7.99 -36.45
C GLU A 158 4.95 9.36 -37.13
N ALA A 159 3.69 9.78 -37.32
CA ALA A 159 3.35 11.00 -38.03
C ALA A 159 3.38 12.23 -37.11
N THR A 160 2.88 12.08 -35.88
CA THR A 160 2.73 13.18 -34.91
C THR A 160 3.85 13.23 -33.88
N GLY A 161 4.55 12.11 -33.66
CA GLY A 161 5.54 11.95 -32.59
C GLY A 161 4.93 11.86 -31.19
N GLU A 162 3.60 11.89 -31.07
CA GLU A 162 2.87 11.80 -29.81
C GLU A 162 3.00 10.39 -29.21
N MET A 163 3.00 10.31 -27.88
CA MET A 163 2.98 9.03 -27.18
C MET A 163 1.67 8.29 -27.46
N HIS A 164 1.74 6.98 -27.73
CA HIS A 164 0.54 6.14 -27.85
C HIS A 164 -0.28 6.12 -26.55
N VAL A 165 0.41 6.23 -25.41
CA VAL A 165 -0.18 6.23 -24.08
C VAL A 165 -0.28 7.67 -23.57
N SER A 166 -1.47 8.06 -23.11
CA SER A 166 -1.71 9.40 -22.55
C SER A 166 -1.53 9.46 -21.03
N GLY A 167 -1.79 8.33 -20.35
CA GLY A 167 -1.55 8.19 -18.92
C GLY A 167 -1.41 6.73 -18.50
N LEU A 168 -0.97 6.48 -17.27
CA LEU A 168 -0.73 5.14 -16.75
C LEU A 168 -1.27 5.03 -15.33
N VAL A 169 -2.16 4.08 -15.07
CA VAL A 169 -2.61 3.76 -13.71
C VAL A 169 -1.76 2.61 -13.17
N LEU A 170 -0.89 2.89 -12.19
CA LEU A 170 -0.07 1.85 -11.57
C LEU A 170 -0.80 1.17 -10.41
N ARG A 171 -0.91 -0.16 -10.47
CA ARG A 171 -1.64 -1.01 -9.52
C ARG A 171 -0.77 -2.15 -9.01
N ASN A 172 0.47 -1.82 -8.63
CA ASN A 172 1.44 -2.78 -8.11
C ASN A 172 1.60 -2.60 -6.61
N ASN A 173 1.31 -3.66 -5.85
CA ASN A 173 1.52 -3.65 -4.42
C ASN A 173 3.04 -3.74 -4.13
N PRO A 174 3.60 -2.92 -3.23
CA PRO A 174 5.00 -3.06 -2.83
C PRO A 174 5.31 -4.47 -2.33
N GLY A 175 6.47 -5.00 -2.70
CA GLY A 175 6.90 -6.35 -2.32
C GLY A 175 6.33 -7.48 -3.16
N THR A 176 5.42 -7.22 -4.12
CA THR A 176 5.00 -8.24 -5.10
C THR A 176 6.12 -8.61 -6.06
N LEU A 177 6.93 -7.63 -6.46
CA LEU A 177 8.09 -7.82 -7.33
C LEU A 177 9.39 -7.84 -6.53
N SER A 178 10.37 -8.61 -6.97
CA SER A 178 11.72 -8.56 -6.40
C SER A 178 12.33 -7.16 -6.59
N SER A 179 13.32 -6.82 -5.76
CA SER A 179 14.00 -5.51 -5.87
C SER A 179 14.62 -5.28 -7.26
N TYR A 180 15.07 -6.34 -7.93
CA TYR A 180 15.60 -6.27 -9.30
C TYR A 180 14.51 -5.86 -10.29
N THR A 181 13.38 -6.56 -10.27
CA THR A 181 12.27 -6.32 -11.19
C THR A 181 11.57 -5.00 -10.90
N GLN A 182 11.39 -4.66 -9.61
CA GLN A 182 10.83 -3.38 -9.20
C GLN A 182 11.67 -2.20 -9.71
N ALA A 183 13.01 -2.30 -9.67
CA ALA A 183 13.87 -1.24 -10.20
C ALA A 183 13.69 -1.01 -11.71
N LYS A 184 13.47 -2.08 -12.48
CA LYS A 184 13.18 -1.97 -13.93
C LYS A 184 11.82 -1.33 -14.19
N LEU A 185 10.81 -1.72 -13.45
CA LEU A 185 9.48 -1.13 -13.52
C LEU A 185 9.55 0.37 -13.19
N ASP A 186 10.18 0.73 -12.06
CA ASP A 186 10.36 2.12 -11.64
C ASP A 186 11.05 2.94 -12.75
N ALA A 187 12.12 2.42 -13.35
CA ALA A 187 12.84 3.10 -14.42
C ALA A 187 11.96 3.34 -15.66
N MET A 188 11.16 2.34 -16.07
CA MET A 188 10.22 2.50 -17.18
C MET A 188 9.13 3.54 -16.88
N VAL A 189 8.60 3.54 -15.66
CA VAL A 189 7.55 4.49 -15.26
C VAL A 189 8.09 5.92 -15.20
N ILE A 190 9.31 6.11 -14.68
CA ILE A 190 9.99 7.42 -14.67
C ILE A 190 10.23 7.92 -16.10
N GLU A 191 10.65 7.05 -17.01
CA GLU A 191 10.84 7.41 -18.41
C GLU A 191 9.53 7.82 -19.09
N LEU A 192 8.42 7.12 -18.83
CA LEU A 192 7.10 7.51 -19.33
C LEU A 192 6.71 8.91 -18.87
N ASP A 193 6.90 9.23 -17.58
CA ASP A 193 6.64 10.57 -17.02
C ASP A 193 7.52 11.64 -17.69
N GLN A 194 8.82 11.38 -17.86
CA GLN A 194 9.75 12.28 -18.57
C GLN A 194 9.36 12.53 -20.02
N LEU A 195 8.66 11.58 -20.65
CA LEU A 195 8.12 11.71 -22.02
C LEU A 195 6.74 12.36 -22.07
N GLY A 196 6.18 12.79 -20.93
CA GLY A 196 4.93 13.52 -20.83
C GLY A 196 3.69 12.66 -20.56
N VAL A 197 3.85 11.36 -20.34
CA VAL A 197 2.74 10.47 -19.97
C VAL A 197 2.30 10.75 -18.54
N LYS A 198 1.00 10.89 -18.31
CA LYS A 198 0.46 11.17 -16.98
C LYS A 198 0.46 9.91 -16.11
N VAL A 199 1.47 9.76 -15.26
CA VAL A 199 1.61 8.62 -14.36
C VAL A 199 0.82 8.84 -13.07
N MET A 200 -0.13 7.96 -12.79
CA MET A 200 -0.88 7.91 -11.53
C MET A 200 -0.25 6.87 -10.61
N SER A 201 0.16 7.33 -9.42
CA SER A 201 1.01 6.61 -8.45
C SER A 201 2.48 6.50 -8.88
N HIS A 202 3.09 7.63 -9.27
CA HIS A 202 4.50 7.71 -9.65
C HIS A 202 5.45 7.16 -8.56
N PRO A 203 6.57 6.46 -8.91
CA PRO A 203 7.49 5.89 -7.93
C PRO A 203 8.02 6.88 -6.89
N GLU A 204 8.28 8.14 -7.27
CA GLU A 204 8.67 9.20 -6.31
C GLU A 204 7.58 9.50 -5.28
N VAL A 205 6.31 9.51 -5.70
CA VAL A 205 5.18 9.72 -4.78
C VAL A 205 5.12 8.57 -3.79
N GLN A 206 5.23 7.32 -4.26
CA GLN A 206 5.25 6.16 -3.37
C GLN A 206 6.42 6.20 -2.39
N LYS A 207 7.61 6.59 -2.84
CA LYS A 207 8.83 6.67 -2.02
C LYS A 207 8.78 7.78 -0.98
N LYS A 208 8.12 8.91 -1.25
CA LYS A 208 8.11 10.09 -0.36
C LYS A 208 6.85 10.17 0.50
N MET A 209 5.68 9.98 -0.08
CA MET A 209 4.40 10.04 0.64
C MET A 209 4.15 8.76 1.43
N GLY A 210 4.50 7.60 0.88
CA GLY A 210 4.34 6.30 1.57
C GLY A 210 5.43 6.01 2.61
N ALA A 211 6.53 6.77 2.62
CA ALA A 211 7.56 6.63 3.64
C ALA A 211 7.06 7.14 5.00
N LYS A 212 7.55 6.55 6.09
CA LYS A 212 7.18 6.97 7.45
C LYS A 212 7.69 8.38 7.79
N ASP A 213 8.79 8.85 7.19
CA ASP A 213 9.30 10.21 7.43
C ASP A 213 8.35 11.31 6.91
N SER A 214 7.33 10.94 6.11
CA SER A 214 6.19 11.82 5.79
C SER A 214 5.60 12.46 7.05
N LEU A 215 5.55 11.73 8.17
CA LEU A 215 5.03 12.21 9.46
C LEU A 215 5.86 13.36 10.05
N CYS A 216 7.19 13.31 9.89
CA CYS A 216 8.07 14.41 10.29
C CYS A 216 7.90 15.61 9.35
N LYS A 217 7.76 15.35 8.04
CA LYS A 217 7.58 16.39 7.02
C LYS A 217 6.28 17.20 7.20
N ILE A 218 5.21 16.58 7.68
CA ILE A 218 3.93 17.25 7.94
C ILE A 218 3.81 17.82 9.37
N ARG A 219 4.84 17.75 10.22
CA ARG A 219 4.73 18.10 11.65
C ARG A 219 4.23 19.51 11.96
N HIS A 220 4.33 20.42 11.00
CA HIS A 220 3.87 21.81 11.10
C HIS A 220 2.47 22.04 10.50
N LEU A 221 1.88 21.01 9.87
CA LEU A 221 0.49 21.01 9.42
C LEU A 221 -0.45 20.70 10.58
N ARG A 222 -1.75 20.96 10.44
CA ARG A 222 -2.75 20.73 11.50
C ARG A 222 -2.89 19.24 11.82
N CYS A 223 -2.72 18.41 10.80
CA CYS A 223 -2.73 16.95 10.89
C CYS A 223 -1.41 16.35 11.39
N GLY A 224 -0.36 17.16 11.59
CA GLY A 224 0.94 16.73 12.09
C GLY A 224 1.08 16.84 13.60
N LEU A 225 2.22 16.39 14.12
CA LEU A 225 2.62 16.54 15.52
C LEU A 225 4.01 17.17 15.56
N GLU A 226 4.12 18.38 16.11
CA GLU A 226 5.34 19.21 16.07
C GLU A 226 6.58 18.51 16.65
N ASP A 227 6.39 17.65 17.64
CA ASP A 227 7.44 16.86 18.29
C ASP A 227 7.69 15.51 17.60
N THR A 228 7.39 15.41 16.30
CA THR A 228 7.77 14.26 15.47
C THR A 228 9.15 14.48 14.87
N ASP A 229 10.03 13.49 15.00
CA ASP A 229 11.38 13.52 14.46
C ASP A 229 11.71 12.26 13.63
N VAL A 230 12.80 12.32 12.88
CA VAL A 230 13.31 11.20 12.08
C VAL A 230 14.82 11.08 12.25
N TYR A 231 15.29 9.85 12.36
CA TYR A 231 16.70 9.53 12.55
C TYR A 231 17.19 8.64 11.42
N TYR A 232 18.29 9.06 10.77
CA TYR A 232 18.90 8.35 9.65
C TYR A 232 20.20 7.64 10.03
N ASP A 233 20.70 7.85 11.25
CA ASP A 233 21.92 7.26 11.78
C ASP A 233 21.77 6.94 13.28
N ALA A 234 22.68 6.09 13.78
CA ALA A 234 22.62 5.60 15.14
C ALA A 234 22.83 6.70 16.19
N ASP A 235 23.68 7.69 15.91
CA ASP A 235 24.05 8.73 16.88
C ASP A 235 22.87 9.70 17.08
N SER A 236 22.24 10.13 15.99
CA SER A 236 21.02 10.96 16.03
C SER A 236 19.88 10.23 16.73
N PHE A 237 19.66 8.93 16.45
CA PHE A 237 18.65 8.14 17.14
C PHE A 237 18.92 8.02 18.64
N ARG A 238 20.15 7.65 19.04
CA ARG A 238 20.55 7.52 20.44
C ARG A 238 20.37 8.85 21.19
N ALA A 239 20.72 9.98 20.58
CA ALA A 239 20.58 11.28 21.22
C ALA A 239 19.13 11.78 21.27
N GLY A 240 18.39 11.63 20.17
CA GLY A 240 17.02 12.12 20.02
C GLY A 240 16.02 11.32 20.83
N PHE A 241 16.03 9.98 20.70
CA PHE A 241 15.07 9.11 21.40
C PHE A 241 15.17 9.26 22.92
N ARG A 242 16.38 9.37 23.47
CA ARG A 242 16.57 9.54 24.92
C ARG A 242 15.98 10.86 25.44
N LYS A 243 15.95 11.92 24.63
CA LYS A 243 15.29 13.19 24.97
C LYS A 243 13.77 13.07 24.85
N SER A 244 13.28 12.45 23.78
CA SER A 244 11.84 12.35 23.52
C SER A 244 11.15 11.41 24.51
N ILE A 245 11.75 10.25 24.82
CA ILE A 245 11.18 9.28 25.79
C ILE A 245 11.25 9.77 27.23
N ALA A 246 12.17 10.67 27.56
CA ALA A 246 12.20 11.31 28.88
C ALA A 246 11.05 12.31 29.07
N PHE A 247 10.49 12.82 27.98
CA PHE A 247 9.42 13.81 28.02
C PHE A 247 8.03 13.18 28.10
N ARG A 248 7.76 12.16 27.28
CA ARG A 248 6.42 11.53 27.18
C ARG A 248 6.48 10.21 26.42
N PRO A 249 5.44 9.35 26.52
CA PRO A 249 5.32 8.14 25.70
C PRO A 249 5.51 8.39 24.19
N ARG A 250 6.24 7.49 23.53
CA ARG A 250 6.63 7.60 22.10
C ARG A 250 6.15 6.40 21.29
N VAL A 251 6.10 6.57 19.97
CA VAL A 251 5.93 5.51 18.99
C VAL A 251 7.12 5.57 18.04
N ILE A 252 7.98 4.56 18.10
CA ILE A 252 9.11 4.39 17.19
C ILE A 252 8.67 3.53 16.01
N LYS A 253 8.87 4.01 14.78
CA LYS A 253 8.42 3.36 13.55
C LYS A 253 9.60 3.17 12.61
N GLN A 254 9.89 1.92 12.22
CA GLN A 254 10.74 1.67 11.06
C GLN A 254 10.02 2.09 9.76
N ASN A 255 10.79 2.48 8.74
CA ASN A 255 10.20 2.93 7.47
C ASN A 255 9.57 1.80 6.64
N ARG A 256 10.19 0.63 6.63
CA ARG A 256 9.74 -0.53 5.86
C ARG A 256 9.36 -1.63 6.83
N GLY A 257 8.08 -1.89 6.96
CA GLY A 257 7.53 -2.94 7.81
C GLY A 257 6.12 -3.27 7.34
N SER A 258 5.71 -4.52 7.57
CA SER A 258 4.36 -4.98 7.25
C SER A 258 3.60 -5.23 8.56
N GLN A 259 2.29 -4.96 8.56
CA GLN A 259 1.38 -5.34 9.65
C GLN A 259 1.73 -4.83 11.07
N GLY A 260 2.62 -3.83 11.18
CA GLY A 260 3.02 -3.26 12.47
C GLY A 260 4.37 -3.75 13.00
N GLU A 261 5.09 -4.59 12.25
CA GLU A 261 6.48 -4.95 12.57
C GLU A 261 7.37 -3.70 12.65
N GLY A 262 8.17 -3.60 13.71
CA GLY A 262 9.06 -2.47 13.99
C GLY A 262 8.32 -1.16 14.27
N ILE A 263 7.04 -1.25 14.68
CA ILE A 263 6.29 -0.15 15.27
C ILE A 263 6.17 -0.41 16.78
N TRP A 264 6.94 0.33 17.56
CA TRP A 264 7.06 0.17 19.00
C TRP A 264 6.41 1.33 19.74
N ILE A 265 5.44 1.02 20.62
CA ILE A 265 4.96 1.96 21.62
C ILE A 265 5.91 1.87 22.81
N CYS A 266 6.57 2.99 23.13
CA CYS A 266 7.59 3.08 24.16
C CYS A 266 7.09 3.92 25.32
N LYS A 267 7.13 3.36 26.53
CA LYS A 267 6.82 4.06 27.77
C LYS A 267 7.95 3.90 28.77
N LEU A 268 8.17 4.88 29.63
CA LEU A 268 8.99 4.68 30.82
C LEU A 268 8.24 3.72 31.75
N LYS A 269 8.96 2.79 32.37
CA LYS A 269 8.37 1.90 33.37
C LYS A 269 7.92 2.67 34.61
N ASP A 270 8.70 3.68 35.00
CA ASP A 270 8.27 4.67 35.97
C ASP A 270 7.75 5.91 35.24
N GLU A 271 6.44 5.97 35.02
CA GLU A 271 5.82 7.12 34.35
C GLU A 271 5.92 8.42 35.20
N ALA A 272 6.25 8.34 36.50
CA ALA A 272 6.51 9.55 37.29
C ALA A 272 7.86 10.22 36.96
N SER A 273 8.73 9.54 36.21
CA SER A 273 10.04 10.04 35.79
C SER A 273 10.00 10.90 34.52
N TYR A 274 8.82 11.12 33.92
CA TYR A 274 8.69 12.05 32.79
C TYR A 274 9.02 13.49 33.21
N CYS A 275 9.76 14.22 32.38
CA CYS A 275 10.01 15.65 32.58
C CYS A 275 8.87 16.52 32.03
N ASP A 276 8.74 17.75 32.54
CA ASP A 276 7.61 18.64 32.21
C ASP A 276 7.72 19.25 30.81
N ASN A 277 8.94 19.49 30.31
CA ASN A 277 9.18 20.04 28.97
C ASN A 277 10.19 19.22 28.17
N PHE A 278 10.06 19.26 26.85
CA PHE A 278 10.98 18.58 25.95
C PHE A 278 12.42 19.11 26.14
N GLY A 279 13.35 18.20 26.42
CA GLY A 279 14.76 18.54 26.59
C GLY A 279 15.18 18.90 28.02
N ASP A 280 14.25 18.98 28.97
CA ASP A 280 14.58 19.19 30.40
C ASP A 280 15.37 18.01 30.98
N ALA A 281 15.17 16.81 30.43
CA ALA A 281 15.88 15.59 30.82
C ALA A 281 16.29 14.76 29.60
N ILE A 282 17.20 13.82 29.85
CA ILE A 282 17.63 12.78 28.91
C ILE A 282 17.54 11.47 29.68
N ALA A 283 16.81 10.49 29.15
CA ALA A 283 16.67 9.19 29.81
C ALA A 283 18.02 8.49 29.92
N ASP A 284 18.34 7.95 31.10
CA ASP A 284 19.57 7.19 31.30
C ASP A 284 19.50 5.83 30.61
N LEU A 285 20.67 5.28 30.27
CA LEU A 285 20.77 4.04 29.50
C LEU A 285 20.18 2.82 30.25
N ASP A 286 20.19 2.84 31.58
CA ASP A 286 19.61 1.82 32.46
C ASP A 286 18.12 2.05 32.77
N THR A 287 17.56 3.18 32.33
CA THR A 287 16.14 3.49 32.50
C THR A 287 15.30 2.39 31.86
N LYS A 288 14.36 1.85 32.64
CA LYS A 288 13.49 0.76 32.20
C LYS A 288 12.33 1.30 31.36
N LEU A 289 12.04 0.60 30.27
CA LEU A 289 10.97 0.84 29.33
C LEU A 289 9.96 -0.30 29.39
N VAL A 290 8.69 0.04 29.13
CA VAL A 290 7.66 -0.91 28.72
C VAL A 290 7.43 -0.69 27.24
N LEU A 291 7.69 -1.72 26.45
CA LEU A 291 7.67 -1.70 24.99
C LEU A 291 6.53 -2.60 24.49
N MET A 292 5.71 -2.10 23.57
CA MET A 292 4.71 -2.92 22.89
C MET A 292 4.90 -2.83 21.38
N GLU A 293 5.05 -3.97 20.70
CA GLU A 293 5.10 -4.00 19.24
C GLU A 293 3.67 -4.06 18.66
N ALA A 294 3.37 -3.21 17.68
CA ALA A 294 2.04 -3.14 17.08
C ALA A 294 1.68 -4.38 16.23
N ASN A 295 2.66 -5.19 15.85
CA ASN A 295 2.51 -6.39 15.04
C ASN A 295 1.52 -7.40 15.67
N ASP A 296 1.79 -7.79 16.91
CA ASP A 296 1.01 -8.78 17.66
C ASP A 296 0.56 -8.29 19.05
N ASN A 297 0.91 -7.05 19.42
CA ASN A 297 0.63 -6.41 20.71
C ASN A 297 1.34 -7.08 21.91
N HIS A 298 2.39 -7.87 21.68
CA HIS A 298 3.20 -8.37 22.79
C HIS A 298 3.87 -7.21 23.54
N VAL A 299 4.10 -7.40 24.83
CA VAL A 299 4.71 -6.40 25.72
C VAL A 299 5.98 -6.96 26.32
N GLU A 300 7.05 -6.17 26.26
CA GLU A 300 8.37 -6.52 26.76
C GLU A 300 8.92 -5.40 27.66
N GLU A 301 9.76 -5.76 28.61
CA GLU A 301 10.48 -4.79 29.43
C GLU A 301 11.97 -4.82 29.11
N HIS A 302 12.50 -3.68 28.66
CA HIS A 302 13.91 -3.52 28.33
C HIS A 302 14.43 -2.20 28.89
N THR A 303 15.75 -2.07 28.99
CA THR A 303 16.39 -0.78 29.22
C THR A 303 16.41 0.06 27.95
N VAL A 304 16.62 1.37 28.09
CA VAL A 304 16.93 2.26 26.98
C VAL A 304 18.15 1.74 26.19
N ALA A 305 19.19 1.24 26.85
CA ALA A 305 20.37 0.66 26.20
C ALA A 305 20.02 -0.52 25.29
N GLU A 306 19.27 -1.49 25.83
CA GLU A 306 18.87 -2.70 25.10
C GLU A 306 18.02 -2.36 23.88
N PHE A 307 17.05 -1.44 24.02
CA PHE A 307 16.19 -1.03 22.91
C PHE A 307 16.95 -0.26 21.81
N LEU A 308 17.84 0.67 22.21
CA LEU A 308 18.69 1.38 21.27
C LEU A 308 19.59 0.40 20.50
N GLU A 309 20.15 -0.58 21.20
CA GLU A 309 20.99 -1.60 20.58
C GLU A 309 20.20 -2.49 19.61
N PHE A 310 19.01 -2.95 20.01
CA PHE A 310 18.14 -3.73 19.12
C PHE A 310 17.77 -2.98 17.84
N CYS A 311 17.37 -1.71 17.97
CA CYS A 311 17.01 -0.89 16.81
C CYS A 311 18.19 -0.64 15.87
N VAL A 312 19.42 -0.53 16.38
CA VAL A 312 20.61 -0.19 15.57
C VAL A 312 21.31 -1.43 15.04
N ASN A 313 21.55 -2.42 15.90
CA ASN A 313 22.40 -3.59 15.66
C ASN A 313 21.63 -4.92 15.77
N GLY A 314 20.34 -4.90 16.08
CA GLY A 314 19.51 -6.09 16.20
C GLY A 314 19.82 -6.90 17.44
N ARG A 315 19.58 -8.22 17.35
CA ARG A 315 19.85 -9.14 18.45
C ARG A 315 21.37 -9.31 18.64
N THR A 316 21.87 -8.77 19.75
CA THR A 316 23.25 -8.89 20.24
C THR A 316 23.25 -9.32 21.71
N GLU A 317 24.40 -9.66 22.27
CA GLU A 317 24.53 -9.88 23.71
C GLU A 317 24.09 -8.65 24.53
N VAL A 318 24.30 -7.45 23.98
CA VAL A 318 23.96 -6.17 24.62
C VAL A 318 22.47 -5.84 24.51
N SER A 319 21.80 -6.25 23.43
CA SER A 319 20.36 -6.00 23.28
C SER A 319 19.50 -6.89 24.19
N GLY A 320 20.05 -7.99 24.70
CA GLY A 320 19.28 -9.01 25.41
C GLY A 320 18.41 -9.87 24.49
N GLU A 321 17.48 -10.62 25.08
CA GLU A 321 16.55 -11.50 24.37
C GLU A 321 15.29 -10.73 23.96
N TRP A 322 14.83 -10.90 22.71
CA TRP A 322 13.67 -10.22 22.14
C TRP A 322 12.67 -11.24 21.60
N HIS A 323 11.38 -11.07 21.92
CA HIS A 323 10.31 -11.92 21.37
C HIS A 323 9.77 -11.44 20.03
N SER A 324 10.02 -10.18 19.66
CA SER A 324 9.65 -9.63 18.35
C SER A 324 10.01 -10.59 17.22
N SER A 325 9.12 -10.71 16.24
CA SER A 325 9.40 -11.46 15.01
C SER A 325 10.39 -10.74 14.08
N GLY A 326 10.53 -9.42 14.21
CA GLY A 326 11.46 -8.61 13.42
C GLY A 326 12.90 -8.71 13.94
N ASP A 327 13.89 -8.40 13.10
CA ASP A 327 15.31 -8.56 13.44
C ASP A 327 15.96 -7.34 14.13
N GLY A 328 15.20 -6.27 14.34
CA GLY A 328 15.75 -4.96 14.70
C GLY A 328 16.53 -4.37 13.53
N LYS A 329 17.70 -3.77 13.79
CA LYS A 329 18.61 -3.24 12.74
C LYS A 329 17.94 -2.30 11.75
N TYR A 330 17.02 -1.46 12.21
CA TYR A 330 16.18 -0.61 11.37
C TYR A 330 16.94 0.47 10.60
N LEU A 331 18.22 0.69 10.93
CA LEU A 331 19.13 1.62 10.25
C LEU A 331 20.13 0.91 9.31
N GLU A 332 20.07 -0.42 9.19
CA GLU A 332 21.00 -1.19 8.37
C GLU A 332 20.84 -0.86 6.87
N GLY A 333 21.98 -0.70 6.20
CA GLY A 333 22.03 -0.33 4.78
C GLY A 333 21.81 1.15 4.48
N GLY A 334 21.51 1.96 5.50
CA GLY A 334 21.43 3.42 5.40
C GLY A 334 20.30 3.95 4.53
N ILE A 335 20.31 5.27 4.33
CA ILE A 335 19.24 6.00 3.63
C ILE A 335 19.01 5.50 2.20
N GLU A 336 20.05 5.00 1.53
CA GLU A 336 19.97 4.42 0.17
C GLU A 336 19.06 3.19 0.09
N LYS A 337 18.95 2.42 1.19
CA LYS A 337 17.96 1.32 1.31
C LYS A 337 16.64 1.79 1.93
N GLY A 338 16.49 3.08 2.18
CA GLY A 338 15.34 3.68 2.86
C GLY A 338 15.34 3.44 4.38
N ALA A 339 16.48 3.13 4.97
CA ALA A 339 16.59 2.89 6.41
C ALA A 339 16.49 4.21 7.19
N MET A 340 15.56 4.25 8.15
CA MET A 340 15.30 5.39 9.04
C MET A 340 14.36 4.94 10.17
N LEU A 341 14.36 5.69 11.27
CA LEU A 341 13.42 5.54 12.38
C LEU A 341 12.66 6.85 12.58
N VAL A 342 11.33 6.76 12.65
CA VAL A 342 10.47 7.89 12.99
C VAL A 342 10.07 7.80 14.45
N ASP A 343 10.15 8.93 15.13
CA ASP A 343 9.81 9.09 16.53
C ASP A 343 8.64 10.06 16.65
N GLN A 344 7.46 9.50 16.87
CA GLN A 344 6.21 10.24 16.99
C GLN A 344 5.68 10.15 18.42
N ARG A 345 4.99 11.17 18.90
CA ARG A 345 4.29 11.12 20.19
C ARG A 345 3.24 10.00 20.19
N PHE A 346 3.17 9.23 21.27
CA PHE A 346 2.06 8.30 21.46
C PHE A 346 0.78 9.07 21.80
N LEU A 347 -0.31 8.77 21.08
CA LEU A 347 -1.63 9.34 21.30
C LEU A 347 -2.51 8.32 22.06
N PRO A 348 -2.81 8.53 23.35
CA PRO A 348 -3.49 7.54 24.18
C PRO A 348 -4.89 7.16 23.70
N ARG A 349 -5.55 8.06 22.96
CA ARG A 349 -6.88 7.86 22.40
C ARG A 349 -6.90 6.97 21.15
N ILE A 350 -5.78 6.35 20.78
CA ILE A 350 -5.75 5.26 19.79
C ILE A 350 -6.71 4.11 20.16
N VAL A 351 -7.00 3.92 21.45
CA VAL A 351 -8.02 2.97 21.93
C VAL A 351 -9.45 3.30 21.46
N GLU A 352 -9.71 4.56 21.09
CA GLU A 352 -10.97 4.98 20.48
C GLU A 352 -11.03 4.63 18.99
N GLY A 353 -9.89 4.31 18.39
CA GLY A 353 -9.73 3.85 17.01
C GLY A 353 -9.02 4.83 16.10
N GLU A 354 -8.79 4.38 14.88
CA GLU A 354 -8.21 5.18 13.81
C GLU A 354 -9.30 5.56 12.80
N VAL A 355 -9.27 6.78 12.28
CA VAL A 355 -10.17 7.23 11.22
C VAL A 355 -9.39 7.30 9.92
N ARG A 356 -9.64 6.35 9.02
CA ARG A 356 -9.09 6.34 7.67
C ARG A 356 -9.94 7.23 6.76
N CYS A 357 -9.29 8.20 6.14
CA CYS A 357 -9.84 8.98 5.04
C CYS A 357 -9.48 8.29 3.72
N ASP A 358 -10.47 7.73 3.04
CA ASP A 358 -10.28 7.20 1.68
C ASP A 358 -10.40 8.35 0.67
N MET A 359 -9.39 8.46 -0.20
CA MET A 359 -9.23 9.59 -1.11
C MET A 359 -9.18 9.12 -2.56
N VAL A 360 -9.86 9.86 -3.45
CA VAL A 360 -9.71 9.78 -4.90
C VAL A 360 -9.20 11.12 -5.42
N GLY A 361 -7.92 11.21 -5.76
CA GLY A 361 -7.27 12.49 -6.02
C GLY A 361 -7.36 13.41 -4.80
N ASP A 362 -8.01 14.57 -4.95
CA ASP A 362 -8.26 15.55 -3.87
C ASP A 362 -9.61 15.36 -3.16
N LYS A 363 -10.41 14.37 -3.55
CA LYS A 363 -11.75 14.14 -3.00
C LYS A 363 -11.73 13.10 -1.88
N LEU A 364 -12.22 13.50 -0.71
CA LEU A 364 -12.61 12.56 0.35
C LEU A 364 -13.88 11.82 -0.06
N VAL A 365 -13.84 10.50 -0.12
CA VAL A 365 -14.95 9.67 -0.63
C VAL A 365 -15.62 8.83 0.45
N GLU A 366 -14.88 8.36 1.45
CA GLU A 366 -15.40 7.55 2.55
C GLU A 366 -14.51 7.76 3.78
N LEU A 367 -15.12 7.76 4.97
CA LEU A 367 -14.43 7.71 6.24
C LEU A 367 -14.62 6.31 6.84
N ILE A 368 -13.53 5.68 7.28
CA ILE A 368 -13.57 4.35 7.91
C ILE A 368 -13.00 4.46 9.32
N HIS A 369 -13.86 4.36 10.33
CA HIS A 369 -13.45 4.28 11.72
C HIS A 369 -13.13 2.83 12.07
N LYS A 370 -11.84 2.56 12.29
CA LYS A 370 -11.29 1.26 12.66
C LYS A 370 -11.09 1.23 14.17
N LYS A 371 -12.02 0.63 14.90
CA LYS A 371 -11.96 0.55 16.36
C LYS A 371 -11.32 -0.77 16.79
N PRO A 372 -10.19 -0.75 17.53
CA PRO A 372 -9.57 -1.96 18.07
C PRO A 372 -10.54 -2.78 18.92
N LYS A 373 -10.27 -4.08 19.02
CA LYS A 373 -10.92 -4.93 20.02
C LYS A 373 -10.67 -4.36 21.42
N ALA A 374 -11.64 -4.49 22.33
CA ALA A 374 -11.49 -4.02 23.71
C ALA A 374 -10.19 -4.55 24.35
N GLY A 375 -9.37 -3.63 24.87
CA GLY A 375 -8.06 -3.93 25.46
C GLY A 375 -6.89 -4.01 24.47
N GLY A 376 -7.13 -3.90 23.16
CA GLY A 376 -6.10 -3.86 22.12
C GLY A 376 -5.84 -2.44 21.61
N LEU A 377 -4.69 -2.25 20.95
CA LEU A 377 -4.30 -1.00 20.30
C LEU A 377 -4.26 -1.11 18.77
N SER A 378 -4.04 -2.31 18.24
CA SER A 378 -4.02 -2.56 16.80
C SER A 378 -5.42 -2.46 16.18
N ALA A 379 -5.55 -1.63 15.15
CA ALA A 379 -6.79 -1.38 14.41
C ALA A 379 -6.94 -2.25 13.14
N THR A 380 -6.24 -3.39 13.05
CA THR A 380 -6.35 -4.29 11.90
C THR A 380 -7.53 -5.27 12.05
N LEU A 381 -8.11 -5.74 10.94
CA LEU A 381 -9.15 -6.77 10.99
C LEU A 381 -8.63 -8.08 11.62
N GLN A 382 -7.35 -8.40 11.42
CA GLN A 382 -6.70 -9.59 11.98
C GLN A 382 -6.60 -9.53 13.51
N SER A 383 -6.42 -8.34 14.09
CA SER A 383 -6.46 -8.12 15.54
C SER A 383 -7.88 -8.09 16.13
N GLY A 384 -8.92 -8.23 15.29
CA GLY A 384 -10.32 -8.23 15.69
C GLY A 384 -10.95 -6.83 15.79
N ALA A 385 -10.38 -5.84 15.10
CA ALA A 385 -10.97 -4.50 15.04
C ALA A 385 -12.32 -4.49 14.29
N VAL A 386 -13.20 -3.56 14.68
CA VAL A 386 -14.50 -3.32 14.03
C VAL A 386 -14.39 -2.09 13.15
N TYR A 387 -14.76 -2.24 11.88
CA TYR A 387 -14.71 -1.15 10.90
C TYR A 387 -16.12 -0.61 10.68
N THR A 388 -16.28 0.69 10.91
CA THR A 388 -17.55 1.41 10.66
C THR A 388 -17.31 2.46 9.59
N LYS A 389 -18.19 2.50 8.58
CA LYS A 389 -18.08 3.41 7.44
C LYS A 389 -19.00 4.60 7.65
N TYR A 390 -18.50 5.77 7.26
CA TYR A 390 -19.18 7.05 7.37
C TYR A 390 -19.07 7.82 6.05
N PRO A 391 -20.09 8.61 5.69
CA PRO A 391 -19.98 9.52 4.56
C PRO A 391 -18.98 10.65 4.87
N PRO A 392 -18.41 11.33 3.85
CA PRO A 392 -17.45 12.43 4.02
C PRO A 392 -17.95 13.61 4.86
N ASP A 393 -19.27 13.78 5.01
CA ASP A 393 -19.92 14.86 5.75
C ASP A 393 -20.45 14.42 7.14
N ALA A 394 -20.02 13.26 7.63
CA ALA A 394 -20.41 12.77 8.95
C ALA A 394 -20.08 13.79 10.06
N PRO A 395 -21.09 14.27 10.82
CA PRO A 395 -20.90 15.30 11.85
C PRO A 395 -19.86 14.93 12.92
N GLU A 396 -19.73 13.65 13.24
CA GLU A 396 -18.77 13.12 14.22
C GLU A 396 -17.31 13.40 13.85
N PHE A 397 -17.02 13.58 12.55
CA PHE A 397 -15.68 13.84 12.02
C PHE A 397 -15.55 15.22 11.36
N GLU A 398 -16.50 16.13 11.60
CA GLU A 398 -16.51 17.47 10.99
C GLU A 398 -15.17 18.20 11.21
N ASN A 399 -14.64 18.16 12.44
CA ASN A 399 -13.37 18.83 12.75
C ASN A 399 -12.16 18.19 12.05
N LEU A 400 -12.17 16.86 11.86
CA LEU A 400 -11.15 16.17 11.06
C LEU A 400 -11.18 16.69 9.63
N VAL A 401 -12.35 16.61 9.00
CA VAL A 401 -12.54 16.95 7.58
C VAL A 401 -12.24 18.43 7.31
N ALA A 402 -12.68 19.32 8.20
CA ALA A 402 -12.41 20.75 8.09
C ALA A 402 -10.91 21.07 8.15
N ASN A 403 -10.17 20.48 9.09
CA ASN A 403 -8.72 20.69 9.20
C ASN A 403 -7.96 20.02 8.05
N PHE A 404 -8.34 18.80 7.67
CA PHE A 404 -7.71 18.09 6.57
C PHE A 404 -7.86 18.84 5.25
N LYS A 405 -9.02 19.44 4.98
CA LYS A 405 -9.24 20.28 3.80
C LYS A 405 -8.28 21.48 3.72
N LEU A 406 -7.89 22.05 4.86
CA LEU A 406 -6.92 23.15 4.92
C LEU A 406 -5.47 22.68 4.70
N ASP A 407 -5.17 21.44 5.08
CA ASP A 407 -3.84 20.84 4.92
C ASP A 407 -3.63 20.25 3.54
N LEU A 408 -4.68 19.72 2.90
CA LEU A 408 -4.62 18.98 1.64
C LEU A 408 -3.79 19.67 0.53
N PRO A 409 -3.93 21.00 0.28
CA PRO A 409 -3.12 21.69 -0.74
C PRO A 409 -1.62 21.78 -0.41
N ARG A 410 -1.23 21.56 0.85
CA ARG A 410 0.14 21.70 1.37
C ARG A 410 0.86 20.37 1.55
N ILE A 411 0.17 19.24 1.40
CA ILE A 411 0.72 17.90 1.65
C ILE A 411 1.87 17.58 0.69
N MET A 412 1.66 17.77 -0.62
CA MET A 412 2.68 17.47 -1.62
C MET A 412 3.90 18.41 -1.51
N GLU A 413 3.67 19.67 -1.13
CA GLU A 413 4.73 20.64 -0.80
C GLU A 413 5.55 20.18 0.41
N ALA A 414 4.87 19.76 1.50
CA ALA A 414 5.55 19.25 2.69
C ALA A 414 6.45 18.05 2.37
N PHE A 415 6.08 17.22 1.40
CA PHE A 415 6.89 16.09 0.94
C PHE A 415 8.00 16.45 -0.06
N GLY A 416 8.09 17.72 -0.48
CA GLY A 416 9.07 18.17 -1.47
C GLY A 416 8.81 17.63 -2.88
N ILE A 417 7.53 17.43 -3.23
CA ILE A 417 7.05 16.94 -4.54
C ILE A 417 5.81 17.70 -5.00
N SER A 418 5.84 19.04 -4.90
CA SER A 418 4.73 19.92 -5.27
C SER A 418 4.38 19.88 -6.77
N ASP A 419 5.30 19.40 -7.60
CA ASP A 419 5.12 19.19 -9.04
C ASP A 419 4.34 17.90 -9.36
N GLN A 420 4.28 16.97 -8.40
CA GLN A 420 3.54 15.72 -8.53
C GLN A 420 2.08 15.89 -8.05
N PRO A 421 1.14 15.21 -8.70
CA PRO A 421 -0.26 15.22 -8.26
C PRO A 421 -0.45 14.42 -6.98
N LEU A 422 -1.56 14.67 -6.28
CA LEU A 422 -2.08 13.70 -5.31
C LEU A 422 -2.31 12.34 -6.01
N PRO A 423 -2.09 11.21 -5.32
CA PRO A 423 -2.35 9.90 -5.90
C PRO A 423 -3.80 9.74 -6.35
N LEU A 424 -4.03 8.91 -7.37
CA LEU A 424 -5.39 8.60 -7.83
C LEU A 424 -6.21 7.92 -6.73
N LEU A 425 -5.59 7.01 -5.97
CA LEU A 425 -6.18 6.32 -4.83
C LEU A 425 -5.17 6.32 -3.68
N TRP A 426 -5.57 6.88 -2.55
CA TRP A 426 -4.73 6.90 -1.35
C TRP A 426 -5.56 7.05 -0.08
N THR A 427 -4.94 6.86 1.06
CA THR A 427 -5.56 7.05 2.37
C THR A 427 -4.68 7.87 3.30
N ALA A 428 -5.33 8.56 4.24
CA ALA A 428 -4.70 9.15 5.41
C ALA A 428 -5.37 8.57 6.67
N ASP A 429 -4.57 7.92 7.51
CA ASP A 429 -5.06 7.25 8.72
C ASP A 429 -4.81 8.16 9.93
N TYR A 430 -5.89 8.66 10.54
CA TYR A 430 -5.85 9.61 11.64
C TYR A 430 -6.08 8.92 12.99
N ILE A 431 -5.41 9.42 14.01
CA ILE A 431 -5.54 9.01 15.40
C ILE A 431 -6.11 10.19 16.19
N PHE A 432 -7.02 9.91 17.13
CA PHE A 432 -7.55 10.93 18.04
C PHE A 432 -6.44 11.53 18.90
N GLY A 433 -6.33 12.86 18.90
CA GLY A 433 -5.47 13.63 19.78
C GLY A 433 -6.19 14.12 21.04
N GLU A 434 -5.48 14.92 21.84
CA GLU A 434 -6.07 15.64 22.97
C GLU A 434 -7.21 16.54 22.49
N LYS A 435 -8.27 16.68 23.27
CA LYS A 435 -9.34 17.61 22.92
C LYS A 435 -8.82 19.04 22.96
N ASP A 436 -9.29 19.87 22.03
CA ASP A 436 -8.95 21.30 22.03
C ASP A 436 -9.61 22.05 23.21
N GLU A 437 -9.36 23.35 23.32
CA GLU A 437 -9.89 24.21 24.39
C GLU A 437 -11.44 24.25 24.42
N ASP A 438 -12.09 23.98 23.28
CA ASP A 438 -13.55 23.91 23.15
C ASP A 438 -14.09 22.49 23.42
N GLY A 439 -13.22 21.52 23.74
CA GLY A 439 -13.59 20.13 23.99
C GLY A 439 -13.81 19.29 22.72
N LYS A 440 -13.46 19.82 21.53
CA LYS A 440 -13.61 19.11 20.26
C LYS A 440 -12.44 18.15 20.04
N ASP A 441 -12.71 17.09 19.28
CA ASP A 441 -11.68 16.11 18.93
C ASP A 441 -10.66 16.70 17.96
N THR A 442 -9.38 16.53 18.27
CA THR A 442 -8.28 16.76 17.33
C THR A 442 -7.84 15.43 16.72
N PHE A 443 -7.18 15.51 15.57
CA PHE A 443 -6.81 14.33 14.78
C PHE A 443 -5.44 14.52 14.17
N HIS A 444 -4.58 13.50 14.30
CA HIS A 444 -3.22 13.52 13.75
C HIS A 444 -2.95 12.30 12.91
N VAL A 445 -2.22 12.46 11.81
CA VAL A 445 -1.91 11.36 10.89
C VAL A 445 -0.89 10.41 11.51
N GLY A 446 -1.22 9.12 11.50
CA GLY A 446 -0.34 8.02 11.85
C GLY A 446 0.35 7.40 10.63
N GLU A 447 -0.28 7.50 9.45
CA GLU A 447 0.22 6.97 8.18
C GLU A 447 -0.52 7.58 6.96
N PHE A 448 0.20 7.76 5.86
CA PHE A 448 -0.37 7.86 4.52
C PHE A 448 -0.13 6.55 3.76
N ASN A 449 -1.15 6.08 3.03
CA ASN A 449 -0.98 4.97 2.11
C ASN A 449 -1.34 5.42 0.69
N CYS A 450 -0.35 5.47 -0.19
CA CYS A 450 -0.52 5.79 -1.62
C CYS A 450 -0.08 4.63 -2.52
N SER A 451 0.11 3.45 -1.94
CA SER A 451 0.72 2.30 -2.61
C SER A 451 -0.35 1.26 -2.90
N CYS A 452 -0.95 1.36 -4.09
CA CYS A 452 -1.93 0.39 -4.59
C CYS A 452 -3.16 0.19 -3.67
N VAL A 453 -3.66 1.28 -3.08
CA VAL A 453 -4.91 1.30 -2.28
C VAL A 453 -6.08 0.78 -3.10
N GLY A 454 -6.78 -0.25 -2.62
CA GLY A 454 -7.88 -0.87 -3.34
C GLY A 454 -9.26 -0.37 -2.94
N ILE A 455 -10.20 -0.43 -3.88
CA ILE A 455 -11.65 -0.21 -3.67
C ILE A 455 -12.42 -1.53 -3.86
N THR A 456 -11.79 -2.66 -3.55
CA THR A 456 -12.34 -4.01 -3.81
C THR A 456 -13.65 -4.30 -3.08
N GLN A 457 -13.97 -3.54 -2.03
CA GLN A 457 -15.24 -3.57 -1.29
C GLN A 457 -16.14 -2.36 -1.59
N GLN A 458 -15.68 -1.42 -2.42
CA GLN A 458 -16.34 -0.16 -2.78
C GLN A 458 -16.34 0.03 -4.30
N LEU A 459 -16.70 -1.00 -5.07
CA LEU A 459 -16.65 -0.94 -6.54
C LEU A 459 -17.53 0.18 -7.14
N HIS A 460 -18.51 0.70 -6.39
CA HIS A 460 -19.27 1.88 -6.77
C HIS A 460 -18.41 3.15 -6.93
N LEU A 461 -17.20 3.19 -6.33
CA LEU A 461 -16.24 4.28 -6.50
C LEU A 461 -15.47 4.19 -7.83
N ALA A 462 -15.55 3.07 -8.56
CA ALA A 462 -14.78 2.87 -9.78
C ALA A 462 -15.09 3.93 -10.84
N GLU A 463 -16.35 4.36 -10.95
CA GLU A 463 -16.79 5.45 -11.84
C GLU A 463 -16.00 6.73 -11.55
N LEU A 464 -16.01 7.19 -10.30
CA LEU A 464 -15.27 8.37 -9.87
C LEU A 464 -13.75 8.23 -10.09
N VAL A 465 -13.19 7.04 -9.86
CA VAL A 465 -11.76 6.76 -10.11
C VAL A 465 -11.46 6.86 -11.60
N GLY A 466 -12.26 6.25 -12.47
CA GLY A 466 -12.08 6.30 -13.91
C GLY A 466 -12.22 7.71 -14.47
N GLU A 467 -13.22 8.47 -14.02
CA GLU A 467 -13.39 9.89 -14.36
C GLU A 467 -12.22 10.76 -13.89
N THR A 468 -11.66 10.46 -12.71
CA THR A 468 -10.53 11.21 -12.16
C THR A 468 -9.26 10.88 -12.93
N ALA A 469 -9.03 9.61 -13.29
CA ALA A 469 -7.92 9.22 -14.16
C ALA A 469 -8.02 9.85 -15.55
N PHE A 470 -9.22 9.89 -16.13
CA PHE A 470 -9.49 10.57 -17.39
C PHE A 470 -9.17 12.06 -17.32
N ARG A 471 -9.71 12.78 -16.33
CA ARG A 471 -9.47 14.22 -16.14
C ARG A 471 -8.02 14.55 -15.82
N PHE A 472 -7.32 13.64 -15.17
CA PHE A 472 -5.89 13.77 -14.91
C PHE A 472 -5.07 13.81 -16.23
N CYS A 473 -5.49 13.01 -17.21
CA CYS A 473 -4.88 12.99 -18.54
C CYS A 473 -5.39 14.12 -19.45
N PHE A 474 -6.64 14.53 -19.28
CA PHE A 474 -7.37 15.43 -20.17
C PHE A 474 -8.13 16.51 -19.38
N PRO A 475 -7.43 17.48 -18.78
CA PRO A 475 -8.08 18.55 -18.02
C PRO A 475 -8.98 19.41 -18.92
N GLU A 476 -10.07 19.96 -18.35
CA GLU A 476 -11.14 20.65 -19.10
C GLU A 476 -10.67 21.86 -19.94
N ASN A 477 -9.47 22.40 -19.67
CA ASN A 477 -8.88 23.47 -20.48
C ASN A 477 -8.43 23.02 -21.89
N ASP A 478 -8.35 21.71 -22.15
CA ASP A 478 -8.07 21.15 -23.48
C ASP A 478 -9.32 21.06 -24.38
N VAL A 479 -10.52 21.33 -23.88
CA VAL A 479 -11.75 21.19 -24.68
C VAL A 479 -11.83 22.24 -25.79
N ASN A 480 -11.00 23.29 -25.73
CA ASN A 480 -10.94 24.34 -26.75
C ASN A 480 -9.99 24.05 -27.93
N THR A 481 -9.14 23.02 -27.86
CA THR A 481 -8.25 22.68 -28.99
C THR A 481 -8.91 21.77 -30.00
N ASP A 482 -9.75 20.82 -29.58
CA ASP A 482 -10.48 19.92 -30.49
C ASP A 482 -11.63 20.60 -31.23
N GLU A 483 -12.30 21.58 -30.61
CA GLU A 483 -13.28 22.42 -31.30
C GLU A 483 -12.61 23.34 -32.32
N GLN A 484 -11.37 23.78 -32.06
CA GLN A 484 -10.59 24.56 -33.02
C GLN A 484 -9.98 23.69 -34.13
N ALA A 485 -9.58 22.44 -33.83
CA ALA A 485 -9.12 21.48 -34.83
C ALA A 485 -10.25 21.06 -35.78
N ASN A 486 -11.44 20.77 -35.26
CA ASN A 486 -12.62 20.47 -36.09
C ASN A 486 -13.14 21.70 -36.86
N LYS A 487 -12.98 22.92 -36.33
CA LYS A 487 -13.28 24.16 -37.09
C LYS A 487 -12.24 24.43 -38.18
N ARG A 488 -10.97 24.10 -37.97
CA ARG A 488 -9.90 24.20 -38.99
C ARG A 488 -10.08 23.17 -40.11
N GLN A 489 -10.40 21.91 -39.77
CA GLN A 489 -10.65 20.87 -40.78
C GLN A 489 -11.86 21.22 -41.67
N LYS A 490 -12.97 21.70 -41.08
CA LYS A 490 -14.14 22.18 -41.85
C LYS A 490 -13.86 23.41 -42.70
N SER A 491 -12.98 24.31 -42.27
CA SER A 491 -12.65 25.51 -43.05
C SER A 491 -11.77 25.24 -44.28
N VAL A 492 -11.09 24.09 -44.32
CA VAL A 492 -10.27 23.66 -45.46
C VAL A 492 -11.15 22.95 -46.51
N ASP A 493 -12.11 22.13 -46.08
CA ASP A 493 -13.02 21.43 -46.99
C ASP A 493 -14.04 22.37 -47.68
N ASP A 494 -14.39 23.51 -47.05
CA ASP A 494 -15.29 24.53 -47.62
C ASP A 494 -14.56 25.54 -48.56
N GLN A 495 -13.24 25.44 -48.74
CA GLN A 495 -12.48 26.29 -49.68
C GLN A 495 -12.12 25.61 -51.01
N ASP A 496 -12.39 24.31 -51.15
CA ASP A 496 -12.15 23.50 -52.35
C ASP A 496 -13.45 23.00 -53.03
N GLN A 497 -14.61 23.61 -52.74
CA GLN A 497 -15.86 23.52 -53.51
C GLN A 497 -16.25 24.89 -54.08
#